data_AF-A0A7S2ND95-F1
#
_entry.id   AF-A0A7S2ND95-F1
#
_cell.length_a   1.000
_cell.length_b   1.000
_cell.length_c   1.000
_cell.angle_alpha   90.00
_cell.angle_beta   90.00
_cell.angle_gamma   90.00
#
_symmetry.space_group_name_H-M   'P 1'
#
loop_
_entity.id
_entity.type
_entity.pdbx_description
1 polymer ?
#
loop_
_entity_poly.entity_id
_entity_poly.type
_entity_poly.pdbx_seq_one_letter_code
_entity_poly.pdbx_strand_id
1 'polypeptide(L)'
;DGAALPLGLGLSLIIMGCFLAKPMNEMKLLTLPDAFARRYGVAAEVLASIVTLISFIFLLAGNLVGCGKVVSYLFGMDQYAGIIIATFVTWAYACAGGLLS
;
A
#
# COMPACT_ATOMS: atom_id res chain seq x y z
N ASP A 1 -20.78 -10.22 11.83
CA ASP A 1 -20.25 -10.35 10.45
C ASP A 1 -18.83 -9.79 10.27
N GLY A 2 -17.84 -10.23 11.07
CA GLY A 2 -16.45 -9.76 10.97
C GLY A 2 -15.49 -10.74 10.27
N ALA A 3 -15.90 -12.00 10.09
CA ALA A 3 -15.07 -13.06 9.52
C ALA A 3 -15.04 -13.07 7.99
N ALA A 4 -16.01 -12.44 7.32
CA ALA A 4 -16.08 -12.42 5.85
C ALA A 4 -14.93 -11.64 5.20
N LEU A 5 -14.40 -10.60 5.88
CA LEU A 5 -13.26 -9.80 5.42
C LEU A 5 -11.95 -10.61 5.37
N PRO A 6 -11.51 -11.28 6.45
CA PRO A 6 -10.28 -12.09 6.41
C PRO A 6 -10.46 -13.36 5.56
N LEU A 7 -11.65 -13.97 5.54
CA LEU A 7 -11.91 -15.13 4.69
C LEU A 7 -11.90 -14.74 3.21
N GLY A 8 -12.53 -13.63 2.82
CA GLY A 8 -12.53 -13.12 1.45
C GLY A 8 -11.14 -12.71 0.96
N LEU A 9 -10.35 -12.04 1.82
CA LEU A 9 -8.95 -11.71 1.52
C LEU A 9 -8.07 -12.96 1.42
N GLY A 10 -8.25 -13.94 2.31
CA GLY A 10 -7.54 -15.22 2.24
C GLY A 10 -7.85 -16.00 0.97
N LEU A 11 -9.12 -16.05 0.57
CA LEU A 11 -9.54 -16.74 -0.64
C LEU A 11 -9.03 -16.05 -1.91
N SER A 12 -9.05 -14.71 -1.96
CA SER A 12 -8.52 -13.95 -3.09
C SER A 12 -6.99 -14.08 -3.21
N LEU A 13 -6.26 -14.10 -2.09
CA LEU A 13 -4.82 -14.39 -2.05
C LEU A 13 -4.50 -15.80 -2.54
N ILE A 14 -5.30 -16.81 -2.17
CA ILE A 14 -5.10 -18.20 -2.62
C ILE A 14 -5.37 -18.32 -4.12
N ILE A 15 -6.46 -17.74 -4.62
CA ILE A 15 -6.81 -17.78 -6.05
C ILE A 15 -5.76 -17.03 -6.87
N MET A 16 -5.38 -15.84 -6.45
CA MET A 16 -4.37 -15.02 -7.13
C MET A 16 -2.99 -15.68 -7.05
N GLY A 17 -2.60 -16.24 -5.91
CA GLY A 17 -1.37 -17.00 -5.76
C GLY A 17 -1.35 -18.24 -6.66
N CYS A 18 -2.40 -19.06 -6.69
CA CYS A 18 -2.39 -20.30 -7.46
C CYS A 18 -2.43 -20.06 -8.99
N PHE A 19 -3.18 -19.05 -9.45
CA PHE A 19 -3.32 -18.73 -10.87
C PHE A 19 -2.17 -17.87 -11.42
N LEU A 20 -1.60 -16.98 -10.58
CA LEU A 20 -0.54 -16.03 -10.95
C LEU A 20 0.88 -16.50 -10.58
N ALA A 21 1.06 -17.40 -9.60
CA ALA A 21 2.39 -17.94 -9.26
C ALA A 21 2.98 -18.83 -10.36
N LYS A 22 2.13 -19.53 -11.12
CA LYS A 22 2.58 -20.40 -12.23
C LYS A 22 3.28 -19.61 -13.35
N PRO A 23 2.77 -18.46 -13.85
CA PRO A 23 3.49 -17.61 -14.80
C PRO A 23 4.62 -16.76 -14.17
N MET A 24 4.58 -16.48 -12.86
CA MET A 24 5.64 -15.70 -12.18
C MET A 24 6.92 -16.52 -11.93
N ASN A 25 6.80 -17.81 -11.66
CA ASN A 25 7.94 -18.67 -11.33
C ASN A 25 8.92 -18.86 -12.51
N GLU A 26 8.47 -18.67 -13.76
CA GLU A 26 9.34 -18.74 -14.93
C GLU A 26 10.11 -17.45 -15.24
N MET A 27 9.80 -16.31 -14.61
CA MET A 27 10.31 -14.99 -15.06
C MET A 27 11.24 -14.24 -14.09
N LYS A 28 11.65 -14.80 -12.93
CA LYS A 28 12.74 -14.27 -12.08
C LYS A 28 12.77 -12.72 -11.89
N LEU A 29 11.61 -12.08 -11.81
CA LEU A 29 11.50 -10.62 -11.65
C LEU A 29 10.87 -10.31 -10.29
N LEU A 30 11.53 -9.41 -9.55
CA LEU A 30 11.31 -9.12 -8.14
C LEU A 30 10.07 -8.22 -7.87
N THR A 31 9.29 -7.90 -8.90
CA THR A 31 8.21 -6.89 -8.87
C THR A 31 7.02 -7.30 -9.75
N LEU A 32 5.83 -7.41 -9.15
CA LEU A 32 4.56 -7.73 -9.84
C LEU A 32 4.21 -6.85 -11.07
N PRO A 33 4.56 -5.55 -11.12
CA PRO A 33 4.33 -4.69 -12.29
C PRO A 33 5.16 -5.06 -13.53
N ASP A 34 6.36 -5.61 -13.34
CA ASP A 34 7.30 -5.99 -14.41
C ASP A 34 6.77 -7.18 -15.25
N ALA A 35 5.99 -8.07 -14.62
CA ALA A 35 5.35 -9.18 -15.30
C ALA A 35 4.23 -8.72 -16.26
N PHE A 36 3.57 -7.59 -15.98
CA PHE A 36 2.56 -6.99 -16.86
C PHE A 36 3.19 -6.25 -18.05
N ALA A 37 4.41 -5.72 -17.88
CA ALA A 37 5.18 -5.03 -18.92
C ALA A 37 5.48 -5.92 -20.13
N ARG A 38 5.87 -7.18 -19.89
CA ARG A 38 6.30 -8.10 -20.96
C ARG A 38 5.19 -8.57 -21.89
N ARG A 39 3.91 -8.52 -21.47
CA ARG A 39 2.77 -8.99 -22.29
C ARG A 39 2.07 -7.84 -23.03
N TYR A 40 2.16 -6.59 -22.55
CA TYR A 40 1.42 -5.44 -23.09
C TYR A 40 2.28 -4.22 -23.52
N GLY A 41 3.60 -4.22 -23.28
CA GLY A 41 4.53 -3.16 -23.69
C GLY A 41 4.79 -2.10 -22.61
N VAL A 42 5.85 -1.29 -22.81
CA VAL A 42 6.40 -0.30 -21.86
C VAL A 42 5.37 0.70 -21.34
N ALA A 43 4.35 1.03 -22.14
CA ALA A 43 3.27 1.93 -21.73
C ALA A 43 2.39 1.36 -20.60
N ALA A 44 2.17 0.04 -20.59
CA ALA A 44 1.39 -0.62 -19.55
C ALA A 44 2.16 -0.75 -18.23
N GLU A 45 3.49 -0.87 -18.29
CA GLU A 45 4.39 -0.89 -17.12
C GLU A 45 4.34 0.43 -16.35
N VAL A 46 4.45 1.54 -17.08
CA VAL A 46 4.42 2.89 -16.50
C VAL A 46 3.02 3.16 -15.91
N LEU A 47 1.96 2.82 -16.62
CA LEU A 47 0.58 2.97 -16.11
C LEU A 47 0.34 2.13 -14.85
N ALA A 48 0.74 0.86 -14.82
CA ALA A 48 0.55 -0.02 -13.67
C ALA A 48 1.35 0.47 -12.44
N SER A 49 2.57 0.96 -12.67
CA SER A 49 3.40 1.53 -11.61
C SER A 49 2.81 2.82 -11.05
N ILE A 50 2.30 3.71 -11.91
CA ILE A 50 1.62 4.94 -11.50
C ILE A 50 0.34 4.63 -10.72
N VAL A 51 -0.51 3.73 -11.21
CA VAL A 51 -1.75 3.34 -10.52
C VAL A 51 -1.43 2.76 -9.14
N THR A 52 -0.39 1.92 -9.05
CA THR A 52 0.06 1.33 -7.79
C THR A 52 0.55 2.40 -6.81
N LEU A 53 1.40 3.33 -7.27
CA LEU A 53 1.85 4.47 -6.47
C LEU A 53 0.68 5.30 -5.94
N ILE A 54 -0.28 5.63 -6.81
CA ILE A 54 -1.48 6.37 -6.43
C ILE A 54 -2.28 5.60 -5.37
N SER A 55 -2.51 4.30 -5.55
CA SER A 55 -3.20 3.46 -4.57
C SER A 55 -2.49 3.45 -3.22
N PHE A 56 -1.16 3.35 -3.19
CA PHE A 56 -0.38 3.41 -1.95
C PHE A 56 -0.48 4.75 -1.25
N ILE A 57 -0.48 5.86 -2.00
CA ILE A 57 -0.65 7.21 -1.43
C ILE A 57 -2.01 7.32 -0.75
N PHE A 58 -3.09 6.88 -1.42
CA PHE A 58 -4.43 6.90 -0.82
C PHE A 58 -4.54 6.00 0.42
N LEU A 59 -3.95 4.80 0.36
CA LEU A 59 -3.93 3.88 1.50
C LEU A 59 -3.16 4.46 2.68
N LEU A 60 -1.99 5.04 2.43
CA LEU A 60 -1.18 5.71 3.45
C LEU A 60 -1.91 6.91 4.05
N ALA A 61 -2.54 7.75 3.23
CA ALA A 61 -3.33 8.89 3.69
C ALA A 61 -4.49 8.44 4.59
N GLY A 62 -5.21 7.38 4.21
CA GLY A 62 -6.27 6.78 5.02
C GLY A 62 -5.76 6.29 6.38
N ASN A 63 -4.64 5.57 6.39
CA ASN A 63 -4.01 5.09 7.63
C ASN A 63 -3.58 6.27 8.52
N LEU A 64 -3.02 7.32 7.94
CA LEU A 64 -2.56 8.50 8.67
C LEU A 64 -3.71 9.27 9.34
N VAL A 65 -4.82 9.46 8.63
CA VAL A 65 -6.04 10.04 9.20
C VAL A 65 -6.62 9.15 10.29
N GLY A 66 -6.57 7.83 10.12
CA GLY A 66 -6.94 6.85 11.15
C GLY A 66 -6.10 7.00 12.42
N CYS A 67 -4.77 7.04 12.30
CA CYS A 67 -3.86 7.30 13.41
C CYS A 67 -4.15 8.66 14.08
N GLY A 68 -4.35 9.72 13.29
CA GLY A 68 -4.69 11.05 13.81
C GLY A 68 -6.00 11.06 14.61
N LYS A 69 -7.03 10.32 14.16
CA LYS A 69 -8.29 10.14 14.91
C LYS A 69 -8.08 9.40 16.23
N VAL A 70 -7.29 8.33 16.23
CA VAL A 70 -7.00 7.56 17.46
C VAL A 70 -6.25 8.43 18.48
N VAL A 71 -5.25 9.20 18.03
CA VAL A 71 -4.49 10.12 18.88
C VAL A 71 -5.38 11.25 19.42
N SER A 72 -6.20 11.87 18.57
CA SER A 72 -7.16 12.91 18.99
C SER A 72 -8.16 12.39 20.02
N TYR A 73 -8.65 11.16 19.84
CA TYR A 73 -9.54 10.49 20.78
C TYR A 73 -8.87 10.20 22.13
N LEU A 74 -7.60 9.77 22.13
CA LEU A 74 -6.85 9.44 23.36
C LEU A 74 -6.45 10.68 24.17
N PHE A 75 -6.05 11.76 23.49
CA PHE A 75 -5.54 12.97 24.13
C PHE A 75 -6.60 14.08 24.32
N GLY A 76 -7.82 13.91 23.78
CA GLY A 76 -8.89 14.91 23.85
C GLY A 76 -8.59 16.20 23.09
N MET A 77 -7.65 16.15 22.14
CA MET A 77 -7.19 17.30 21.35
C MET A 77 -7.94 17.39 20.02
N ASP A 78 -7.94 18.58 19.41
CA ASP A 78 -8.53 18.81 18.10
C ASP A 78 -7.96 17.87 17.01
N GLN A 79 -8.84 17.37 16.15
CA GLN A 79 -8.51 16.34 15.15
C GLN A 79 -7.44 16.85 14.16
N TYR A 80 -7.46 18.14 13.83
CA TYR A 80 -6.47 18.73 12.93
C TYR A 80 -5.06 18.71 13.54
N ALA A 81 -4.94 19.01 14.84
CA ALA A 81 -3.65 18.95 15.53
C ALA A 81 -3.09 17.52 15.58
N GLY A 82 -3.94 16.52 15.84
CA GLY A 82 -3.54 15.10 15.86
C GLY A 82 -3.04 14.60 14.50
N ILE A 83 -3.71 15.01 13.41
CA ILE A 83 -3.30 14.66 12.04
C ILE A 83 -1.97 15.32 11.68
N ILE A 84 -1.77 16.60 12.03
CA ILE A 84 -0.51 17.31 11.73
C ILE A 84 0.68 16.64 12.43
N ILE A 85 0.55 16.30 13.72
CA ILE A 85 1.62 15.62 14.48
C ILE A 85 1.90 14.23 13.89
N ALA A 86 0.86 13.44 13.62
CA ALA A 86 1.03 12.11 13.02
C ALA A 86 1.70 12.17 11.64
N THR A 87 1.34 13.17 10.83
CA THR A 87 1.94 13.45 9.53
C THR A 87 3.42 13.80 9.67
N PHE A 88 3.77 14.69 10.59
CA PHE A 88 5.15 15.12 10.80
C PHE A 88 6.04 13.97 11.29
N VAL A 89 5.56 13.15 12.23
CA VAL A 89 6.27 11.97 12.73
C VAL A 89 6.47 10.94 11.62
N THR A 90 5.43 10.65 10.84
CA THR A 90 5.49 9.69 9.73
C THR A 90 6.43 10.18 8.63
N TRP A 91 6.40 11.48 8.32
CA TRP A 91 7.29 12.10 7.34
C TRP A 91 8.75 12.08 7.79
N ALA A 92 9.02 12.44 9.05
CA ALA A 92 10.36 12.36 9.63
C ALA A 92 10.90 10.92 9.60
N TYR A 93 10.07 9.94 9.95
CA TYR A 93 10.40 8.52 9.86
C TYR A 93 10.67 8.07 8.41
N ALA A 94 9.84 8.50 7.45
CA ALA A 94 10.03 8.19 6.03
C ALA A 94 11.33 8.80 5.48
N CYS A 95 11.65 10.05 5.83
CA CYS A 95 12.91 10.70 5.45
C CYS A 95 14.12 10.00 6.07
N ALA A 96 14.04 9.58 7.33
CA ALA A 96 15.12 8.85 8.02
C ALA A 96 15.31 7.43 7.47
N GLY A 97 14.26 6.80 6.95
CA GLY A 97 14.25 5.39 6.57
C GLY A 97 14.79 5.03 5.18
N GLY A 98 14.96 5.96 4.22
CA GLY A 98 15.21 5.48 2.85
C GLY A 98 15.74 6.43 1.76
N LEU A 99 16.14 7.67 2.06
CA LEU A 99 16.81 8.54 1.06
C LEU A 99 18.24 8.95 1.45
N LEU A 100 18.75 8.49 2.60
CA LEU A 100 20.07 8.87 3.15
C LEU A 100 20.97 7.66 3.51
N SER A 101 20.69 6.47 2.99
CA SER A 101 21.64 5.33 3.04
C SER A 101 21.73 4.61 1.72
#